data_AF-A0A2P5HZK1-F1
#
_entry.id   AF-A0A2P5HZK1-F1
#
_cell.length_a   1.000
_cell.length_b   1.000
_cell.length_c   1.000
_cell.angle_alpha   90.00
_cell.angle_beta   90.00
_cell.angle_gamma   90.00
#
_symmetry.space_group_name_H-M   'P 1'
#
loop_
_entity.id
_entity.type
_entity.pdbx_description
1 polymer ?
#
loop_
_entity_poly.entity_id
_entity_poly.type
_entity_poly.pdbx_seq_one_letter_code
_entity_poly.pdbx_strand_id
1 'polypeptide(L)'
;MSQQVSFIAAFASVFGAAEAIRQTQARARRQEHRSRKNNLVVHCTKSSRYSPLLEGKHVILSGDKLYIDTGTEYDIPFGHRFAGYFLPFPETQHEGFVSTIMEDPPVMNWIYIDRQTYEAKFGTRDHAEPNFKVPFDCTRQDRRLTLGGWEGFCAVQEGHFWALYFDVENNRLLSKVPEDTPMLEIELQRIEMRVAKPLLMPETEANGDGEKIGDKLEIPLKSVSLESPEVD
;
A
#
# COMPACT_ATOMS: atom_id res chain seq x y z
N MET A 1 -42.68 -42.66 -8.66
CA MET A 1 -41.41 -42.41 -7.92
C MET A 1 -40.31 -41.77 -8.77
N SER A 2 -40.29 -41.88 -10.11
CA SER A 2 -39.22 -41.31 -10.97
C SER A 2 -39.19 -39.77 -11.08
N GLN A 3 -40.33 -39.08 -11.08
CA GLN A 3 -40.37 -37.61 -11.20
C GLN A 3 -39.84 -36.88 -9.96
N GLN A 4 -40.14 -37.33 -8.74
CA GLN A 4 -39.73 -36.64 -7.51
C GLN A 4 -38.21 -36.68 -7.28
N VAL A 5 -37.54 -37.76 -7.68
CA VAL A 5 -36.07 -37.88 -7.59
C VAL A 5 -35.37 -36.92 -8.57
N SER A 6 -35.96 -36.70 -9.75
CA SER A 6 -35.43 -35.77 -10.75
C SER A 6 -35.54 -34.30 -10.32
N PHE A 7 -36.61 -33.93 -9.63
CA PHE A 7 -36.76 -32.57 -9.08
C PHE A 7 -35.71 -32.25 -8.00
N ILE A 8 -35.47 -33.15 -7.04
CA ILE A 8 -34.49 -32.93 -5.96
C ILE A 8 -33.05 -32.77 -6.51
N ALA A 9 -32.67 -33.57 -7.51
CA ALA A 9 -31.37 -33.46 -8.16
C ALA A 9 -31.19 -32.15 -8.95
N ALA A 10 -32.26 -31.66 -9.60
CA ALA A 10 -32.26 -30.37 -10.30
C ALA A 10 -32.14 -29.18 -9.32
N PHE A 11 -32.79 -29.22 -8.17
CA PHE A 11 -32.62 -28.18 -7.15
C PHE A 11 -31.20 -28.18 -6.58
N ALA A 12 -30.66 -29.34 -6.18
CA ALA A 12 -29.31 -29.44 -5.63
C ALA A 12 -28.23 -28.91 -6.59
N SER A 13 -28.37 -29.17 -7.90
CA SER A 13 -27.46 -28.64 -8.92
C SER A 13 -27.58 -27.12 -9.12
N VAL A 14 -28.78 -26.56 -9.12
CA VAL A 14 -29.00 -25.10 -9.19
C VAL A 14 -28.46 -24.38 -7.96
N PHE A 15 -28.69 -24.92 -6.75
CA PHE A 15 -28.15 -24.35 -5.51
C PHE A 15 -26.63 -24.45 -5.44
N GLY A 16 -26.05 -25.58 -5.85
CA GLY A 16 -24.59 -25.76 -5.92
C GLY A 16 -23.94 -24.78 -6.90
N ALA A 17 -24.55 -24.56 -8.07
CA ALA A 17 -24.07 -23.58 -9.05
C ALA A 17 -24.18 -22.14 -8.52
N ALA A 18 -25.29 -21.77 -7.87
CA ALA A 18 -25.47 -20.43 -7.31
C ALA A 18 -24.45 -20.11 -6.20
N GLU A 19 -24.16 -21.08 -5.33
CA GLU A 19 -23.17 -20.90 -4.27
C GLU A 19 -21.74 -20.82 -4.83
N ALA A 20 -21.42 -21.64 -5.83
CA ALA A 20 -20.14 -21.56 -6.55
C ALA A 20 -19.96 -20.18 -7.23
N ILE A 21 -21.01 -19.62 -7.83
CA ILE A 21 -20.99 -18.28 -8.42
C ILE A 21 -20.77 -17.22 -7.33
N ARG A 22 -21.47 -17.32 -6.19
CA ARG A 22 -21.31 -16.39 -5.07
C ARG A 22 -19.88 -16.40 -4.53
N GLN A 23 -19.29 -17.57 -4.37
CA GLN A 23 -17.90 -17.73 -3.94
C GLN A 23 -16.94 -17.12 -4.96
N THR A 24 -17.16 -17.37 -6.25
CA THR A 24 -16.34 -16.81 -7.35
C THR A 24 -16.40 -15.29 -7.35
N GLN A 25 -17.60 -14.71 -7.26
CA GLN A 25 -17.79 -13.27 -7.20
C GLN A 25 -17.19 -12.65 -5.93
N ALA A 26 -17.30 -13.32 -4.78
CA ALA A 26 -16.69 -12.87 -3.54
C ALA A 26 -15.16 -12.84 -3.63
N ARG A 27 -14.55 -13.87 -4.25
CA ARG A 27 -13.11 -13.92 -4.51
C ARG A 27 -12.67 -12.81 -5.47
N ALA A 28 -13.40 -12.60 -6.56
CA ALA A 28 -13.11 -11.53 -7.52
C ALA A 28 -13.17 -10.14 -6.87
N ARG A 29 -14.24 -9.85 -6.10
CA ARG A 29 -14.36 -8.59 -5.35
C ARG A 29 -13.22 -8.39 -4.35
N ARG A 30 -12.79 -9.46 -3.67
CA ARG A 30 -11.64 -9.39 -2.76
C ARG A 30 -10.37 -9.05 -3.53
N GLN A 31 -10.06 -9.78 -4.60
CA GLN A 31 -8.86 -9.55 -5.40
C GLN A 31 -8.81 -8.13 -5.97
N GLU A 32 -9.94 -7.65 -6.50
CA GLU A 32 -10.07 -6.28 -6.98
C GLU A 32 -9.74 -5.28 -5.87
N HIS A 33 -10.40 -5.39 -4.71
CA HIS A 33 -10.13 -4.56 -3.54
C HIS A 33 -8.67 -4.61 -3.07
N ARG A 34 -8.02 -5.78 -3.19
CA ARG A 34 -6.61 -5.99 -2.81
C ARG A 34 -5.65 -5.29 -3.74
N SER A 35 -5.98 -5.23 -5.03
CA SER A 35 -5.16 -4.58 -6.08
C SER A 35 -5.31 -3.06 -6.16
N ARG A 36 -6.33 -2.48 -5.50
CA ARG A 36 -6.59 -1.03 -5.54
C ARG A 36 -5.58 -0.24 -4.69
N LYS A 37 -4.85 0.66 -5.34
CA LYS A 37 -3.94 1.60 -4.68
C LYS A 37 -4.72 2.49 -3.71
N ASN A 38 -4.18 2.66 -2.52
CA ASN A 38 -4.76 3.47 -1.46
C ASN A 38 -3.68 4.26 -0.73
N ASN A 39 -4.08 5.42 -0.23
CA ASN A 39 -3.33 6.15 0.79
C ASN A 39 -3.73 5.62 2.18
N LEU A 40 -2.87 5.85 3.17
CA LEU A 40 -3.24 5.73 4.57
C LEU A 40 -3.49 7.11 5.16
N VAL A 41 -4.60 7.23 5.86
CA VAL A 41 -5.02 8.45 6.57
C VAL A 41 -5.17 8.13 8.05
N VAL A 42 -4.57 8.97 8.89
CA VAL A 42 -4.57 8.81 10.34
C VAL A 42 -5.90 9.23 10.93
N HIS A 43 -6.42 8.40 11.83
CA HIS A 43 -7.54 8.74 12.72
C HIS A 43 -7.12 8.51 14.18
N CYS A 44 -7.31 9.51 15.02
CA CYS A 44 -6.98 9.46 16.44
C CYS A 44 -8.13 8.85 17.22
N THR A 45 -7.90 7.69 17.83
CA THR A 45 -8.90 6.97 18.64
C THR A 45 -9.37 7.76 19.87
N LYS A 46 -8.48 8.58 20.43
CA LYS A 46 -8.71 9.40 21.62
C LYS A 46 -8.25 10.83 21.36
N SER A 47 -9.01 11.79 21.88
CA SER A 47 -8.63 13.20 21.82
C SER A 47 -7.43 13.48 22.74
N SER A 48 -6.48 14.26 22.25
CA SER A 48 -5.28 14.70 22.95
C SER A 48 -4.80 16.05 22.40
N ARG A 49 -3.79 16.66 23.03
CA ARG A 49 -3.18 17.90 22.54
C ARG A 49 -2.56 17.76 21.14
N TYR A 50 -2.23 16.54 20.70
CA TYR A 50 -1.63 16.26 19.41
C TYR A 50 -2.63 15.79 18.36
N SER A 51 -3.87 15.45 18.74
CA SER A 51 -4.88 14.99 17.79
C SER A 51 -5.14 16.01 16.67
N PRO A 52 -5.24 17.34 16.92
CA PRO A 52 -5.39 18.31 15.83
C PRO A 52 -4.22 18.34 14.83
N LEU A 53 -3.03 17.90 15.26
CA LEU A 53 -1.85 17.82 14.40
C LEU A 53 -1.86 16.58 13.51
N LEU A 54 -2.40 15.46 13.99
CA LEU A 54 -2.29 14.14 13.36
C LEU A 54 -3.57 13.68 12.65
N GLU A 55 -4.74 14.13 13.11
CA GLU A 55 -6.03 13.74 12.54
C GLU A 55 -6.12 14.09 11.05
N GLY A 56 -6.53 13.11 10.25
CA GLY A 56 -6.70 13.27 8.80
C GLY A 56 -5.40 13.43 8.01
N LYS A 57 -4.24 13.30 8.65
CA LYS A 57 -2.94 13.39 7.98
C LYS A 57 -2.59 12.12 7.21
N HIS A 58 -1.76 12.29 6.18
CA HIS A 58 -1.32 11.19 5.34
C HIS A 58 -0.07 10.53 5.88
N VAL A 59 0.05 9.23 5.62
CA VAL A 59 1.29 8.49 5.84
C VAL A 59 2.22 8.65 4.64
N ILE A 60 3.51 8.74 4.91
CA ILE A 60 4.58 8.90 3.93
C ILE A 60 5.75 7.96 4.27
N LEU A 61 6.58 7.68 3.29
CA LEU A 61 7.78 6.84 3.39
C LEU A 61 9.01 7.75 3.34
N SER A 62 9.87 7.69 4.34
CA SER A 62 11.12 8.47 4.38
C SER A 62 12.23 7.68 5.07
N GLY A 63 13.44 7.70 4.53
CA GLY A 63 14.53 6.85 5.01
C GLY A 63 14.19 5.37 4.86
N ASP A 64 14.08 4.64 5.98
CA ASP A 64 13.63 3.25 6.08
C ASP A 64 12.29 3.08 6.82
N LYS A 65 11.64 4.19 7.18
CA LYS A 65 10.48 4.26 8.09
C LYS A 65 9.25 4.88 7.44
N LEU A 66 8.10 4.62 8.05
CA LEU A 66 6.85 5.30 7.74
C LEU A 66 6.61 6.42 8.76
N TYR A 67 6.25 7.59 8.25
CA TYR A 67 5.97 8.79 9.04
C TYR A 67 4.59 9.35 8.71
N ILE A 68 4.09 10.22 9.59
CA ILE A 68 2.88 11.01 9.38
C ILE A 68 3.29 12.39 8.89
N ASP A 69 2.79 12.79 7.73
CA ASP A 69 2.99 14.12 7.17
C ASP A 69 2.10 15.13 7.90
N THR A 70 2.66 15.77 8.92
CA THR A 70 1.99 16.85 9.68
C THR A 70 1.86 18.13 8.85
N GLY A 71 2.66 18.28 7.78
CA GLY A 71 2.77 19.49 7.00
C GLY A 71 3.34 20.67 7.77
N THR A 72 4.13 20.44 8.83
CA THR A 72 4.77 21.50 9.63
C THR A 72 6.17 21.84 9.14
N GLU A 73 6.81 20.91 8.43
CA GLU A 73 8.16 21.05 7.90
C GLU A 73 8.10 21.43 6.41
N TYR A 74 7.85 22.72 6.13
CA TYR A 74 7.64 23.20 4.75
C TYR A 74 8.93 23.31 3.93
N ASP A 75 10.09 23.39 4.59
CA ASP A 75 11.37 23.70 3.96
C ASP A 75 12.13 22.46 3.47
N ILE A 76 11.61 21.26 3.73
CA ILE A 76 12.26 19.99 3.41
C ILE A 76 11.27 19.12 2.63
N PRO A 77 11.60 18.66 1.40
CA PRO A 77 10.83 17.62 0.72
C PRO A 77 10.79 16.37 1.61
N PHE A 78 9.66 16.13 2.26
CA PHE A 78 9.54 15.09 3.26
C PHE A 78 8.80 13.86 2.71
N GLY A 79 9.60 12.87 2.31
CA GLY A 79 9.15 11.53 1.98
C GLY A 79 8.31 11.37 0.72
N HIS A 80 8.04 10.11 0.38
CA HIS A 80 7.15 9.70 -0.70
C HIS A 80 5.78 9.35 -0.13
N ARG A 81 4.69 9.88 -0.70
CA ARG A 81 3.34 9.58 -0.18
C ARG A 81 3.05 8.09 -0.25
N PHE A 82 2.51 7.54 0.85
CA PHE A 82 2.09 6.15 0.88
C PHE A 82 1.06 5.90 -0.23
N ALA A 83 1.40 5.01 -1.16
CA ALA A 83 0.53 4.62 -2.26
C ALA A 83 0.63 3.11 -2.41
N GLY A 84 -0.12 2.42 -1.55
CA GLY A 84 0.05 1.00 -1.32
C GLY A 84 -1.17 0.16 -1.63
N TYR A 85 -0.96 -1.14 -1.67
CA TYR A 85 -1.96 -2.15 -1.96
C TYR A 85 -1.46 -3.51 -1.47
N PHE A 86 -2.31 -4.52 -1.51
CA PHE A 86 -1.96 -5.86 -1.03
C PHE A 86 -1.44 -6.73 -2.17
N LEU A 87 -0.42 -7.52 -1.86
CA LEU A 87 0.11 -8.55 -2.75
C LEU A 87 0.27 -9.87 -1.99
N PRO A 88 0.15 -11.03 -2.65
CA PRO A 88 0.55 -12.30 -2.06
C PRO A 88 2.01 -12.19 -1.57
N PHE A 89 2.26 -12.46 -0.29
CA PHE A 89 3.63 -12.47 0.20
C PHE A 89 4.30 -13.76 -0.28
N PRO A 90 5.51 -13.70 -0.86
CA PRO A 90 6.17 -14.88 -1.41
C PRO A 90 6.30 -16.01 -0.39
N GLU A 91 6.06 -17.24 -0.84
CA GLU A 91 6.24 -18.46 -0.03
C GLU A 91 5.37 -18.52 1.25
N THR A 92 4.32 -17.72 1.34
CA THR A 92 3.33 -17.81 2.42
C THR A 92 1.90 -17.90 1.88
N GLN A 93 0.97 -18.23 2.78
CA GLN A 93 -0.47 -18.27 2.48
C GLN A 93 -1.16 -16.93 2.77
N HIS A 94 -0.41 -15.92 3.20
CA HIS A 94 -0.96 -14.63 3.59
C HIS A 94 -0.57 -13.52 2.61
N GLU A 95 -1.36 -12.45 2.64
CA GLU A 95 -1.08 -11.24 1.89
C GLU A 95 -0.10 -10.38 2.69
N GLY A 96 0.83 -9.75 1.98
CA GLY A 96 1.66 -8.66 2.48
C GLY A 96 1.15 -7.32 1.96
N PHE A 97 1.77 -6.25 2.42
CA PHE A 97 1.42 -4.89 2.06
C PHE A 97 2.62 -4.22 1.42
N VAL A 98 2.39 -3.53 0.31
CA VAL A 98 3.45 -2.83 -0.44
C VAL A 98 3.06 -1.38 -0.61
N SER A 99 4.05 -0.50 -0.75
CA SER A 99 3.87 0.86 -1.24
C SER A 99 4.90 1.15 -2.31
N THR A 100 4.54 2.02 -3.25
CA THR A 100 5.55 2.68 -4.08
C THR A 100 6.49 3.51 -3.21
N ILE A 101 7.75 3.62 -3.62
CA ILE A 101 8.78 4.51 -3.03
C ILE A 101 9.22 5.62 -3.98
N MET A 102 8.82 5.51 -5.25
CA MET A 102 9.12 6.43 -6.34
C MET A 102 7.96 6.37 -7.34
N GLU A 103 7.70 7.47 -8.05
CA GLU A 103 6.59 7.55 -9.00
C GLU A 103 6.95 7.09 -10.42
N ASP A 104 8.15 7.41 -10.92
CA ASP A 104 8.59 7.07 -12.28
C ASP A 104 10.11 6.75 -12.35
N PRO A 105 10.51 5.49 -12.63
CA PRO A 105 9.68 4.31 -12.73
C PRO A 105 9.10 3.91 -11.36
N PRO A 106 7.88 3.36 -11.29
CA PRO A 106 7.28 2.97 -10.02
C PRO A 106 7.99 1.75 -9.44
N VAL A 107 8.84 2.01 -8.44
CA VAL A 107 9.46 0.98 -7.60
C VAL A 107 8.62 0.83 -6.34
N MET A 108 8.45 -0.40 -5.86
CA MET A 108 7.70 -0.70 -4.64
C MET A 108 8.52 -1.50 -3.65
N ASN A 109 8.28 -1.25 -2.37
CA ASN A 109 8.85 -1.99 -1.26
C ASN A 109 7.75 -2.60 -0.40
N TRP A 110 8.10 -3.67 0.31
CA TRP A 110 7.25 -4.28 1.33
C TRP A 110 7.21 -3.40 2.57
N ILE A 111 6.01 -3.26 3.12
CA ILE A 111 5.79 -2.66 4.43
C ILE A 111 5.83 -3.76 5.47
N TYR A 112 6.55 -3.53 6.55
CA TYR A 112 6.68 -4.49 7.64
C TYR A 112 6.82 -3.77 8.98
N ILE A 113 6.56 -4.49 10.07
CA ILE A 113 6.86 -4.02 11.42
C ILE A 113 8.17 -4.66 11.85
N ASP A 114 9.16 -3.84 12.20
CA ASP A 114 10.44 -4.34 12.68
C ASP A 114 10.27 -5.13 14.00
N ARG A 115 10.79 -6.36 14.05
CA ARG A 115 10.59 -7.24 15.21
C ARG A 115 11.32 -6.79 16.47
N GLN A 116 12.34 -5.95 16.34
CA GLN A 116 13.15 -5.48 17.45
C GLN A 116 12.62 -4.15 17.98
N THR A 117 12.32 -3.21 17.08
CA THR A 117 11.96 -1.82 17.43
C THR A 117 10.46 -1.54 17.40
N TYR A 118 9.66 -2.38 16.77
CA TYR A 118 8.21 -2.20 16.54
C TYR A 118 7.87 -1.02 15.63
N GLU A 119 8.87 -0.50 14.92
CA GLU A 119 8.72 0.56 13.92
C GLU A 119 8.05 0.01 12.67
N ALA A 120 7.14 0.78 12.08
CA ALA A 120 6.66 0.52 10.74
C ALA A 120 7.72 0.97 9.73
N LYS A 121 8.24 0.02 8.97
CA LYS A 121 9.33 0.21 8.02
C LYS A 121 8.95 -0.24 6.62
N PHE A 122 9.78 0.11 5.66
CA PHE A 122 9.67 -0.37 4.30
C PHE A 122 11.02 -0.82 3.73
N GLY A 123 11.00 -1.85 2.89
CA GLY A 123 12.23 -2.39 2.29
C GLY A 123 11.99 -3.49 1.27
N THR A 124 13.07 -4.04 0.73
CA THR A 124 13.01 -5.23 -0.13
C THR A 124 12.53 -6.44 0.65
N ARG A 125 12.27 -7.55 -0.06
CA ARG A 125 11.84 -8.82 0.57
C ARG A 125 12.81 -9.26 1.67
N ASP A 126 14.12 -9.13 1.43
CA ASP A 126 15.16 -9.56 2.37
C ASP A 126 15.11 -8.80 3.70
N HIS A 127 14.65 -7.55 3.69
CA HIS A 127 14.43 -6.77 4.90
C HIS A 127 13.09 -7.10 5.57
N ALA A 128 12.04 -7.38 4.80
CA ALA A 128 10.71 -7.64 5.34
C ALA A 128 10.55 -9.06 5.92
N GLU A 129 11.13 -10.07 5.26
CA GLU A 129 10.93 -11.49 5.58
C GLU A 129 11.37 -11.93 6.99
N PRO A 130 12.46 -11.40 7.59
CA PRO A 130 12.89 -11.76 8.94
C PRO A 130 11.98 -11.25 10.07
N ASN A 131 11.05 -10.35 9.76
CA ASN A 131 10.20 -9.66 10.71
C ASN A 131 8.89 -10.43 11.00
N PHE A 132 7.89 -9.77 11.58
CA PHE A 132 6.64 -10.43 11.95
C PHE A 132 5.91 -11.01 10.73
N LYS A 133 5.78 -12.35 10.69
CA LYS A 133 5.10 -13.10 9.63
C LYS A 133 3.60 -13.21 9.88
N VAL A 134 2.94 -12.06 9.95
CA VAL A 134 1.49 -11.95 10.17
C VAL A 134 0.83 -11.19 9.02
N PRO A 135 -0.41 -11.54 8.65
CA PRO A 135 -1.09 -10.93 7.52
C PRO A 135 -1.35 -9.44 7.76
N PHE A 136 -1.08 -8.63 6.74
CA PHE A 136 -1.73 -7.33 6.63
C PHE A 136 -3.14 -7.51 6.04
N ASP A 137 -4.13 -6.88 6.65
CA ASP A 137 -5.51 -6.88 6.16
C ASP A 137 -6.15 -5.51 6.45
N CYS A 138 -7.47 -5.40 6.27
CA CYS A 138 -8.23 -4.27 6.72
C CYS A 138 -9.61 -4.70 7.22
N THR A 139 -10.22 -3.87 8.06
CA THR A 139 -11.60 -4.08 8.50
C THR A 139 -12.60 -4.06 7.34
N ARG A 140 -13.71 -4.79 7.47
CA ARG A 140 -14.69 -4.96 6.39
C ARG A 140 -15.48 -3.68 6.10
N GLN A 141 -15.78 -2.90 7.13
CA GLN A 141 -16.63 -1.71 7.07
C GLN A 141 -15.78 -0.48 6.69
N ASP A 142 -14.89 -0.07 7.59
CA ASP A 142 -14.17 1.20 7.49
C ASP A 142 -12.81 1.12 6.79
N ARG A 143 -12.44 -0.08 6.29
CA ARG A 143 -11.19 -0.33 5.57
C ARG A 143 -9.94 0.09 6.34
N ARG A 144 -10.00 0.06 7.67
CA ARG A 144 -8.88 0.38 8.55
C ARG A 144 -7.84 -0.73 8.48
N LEU A 145 -6.56 -0.36 8.33
CA LEU A 145 -5.45 -1.29 8.20
C LEU A 145 -5.27 -2.10 9.49
N THR A 146 -5.04 -3.40 9.33
CA THR A 146 -4.77 -4.31 10.45
C THR A 146 -3.52 -5.13 10.19
N LEU A 147 -2.88 -5.57 11.27
CA LEU A 147 -1.80 -6.55 11.24
C LEU A 147 -2.18 -7.70 12.16
N GLY A 148 -2.17 -8.93 11.64
CA GLY A 148 -2.63 -10.10 12.41
C GLY A 148 -4.09 -10.00 12.86
N GLY A 149 -4.91 -9.18 12.18
CA GLY A 149 -6.31 -8.95 12.55
C GLY A 149 -6.53 -7.90 13.63
N TRP A 150 -5.49 -7.16 14.04
CA TRP A 150 -5.57 -6.13 15.08
C TRP A 150 -5.11 -4.75 14.58
N GLU A 151 -5.69 -3.69 15.17
CA GLU A 151 -5.48 -2.27 14.87
C GLU A 151 -4.54 -1.62 15.90
N GLY A 152 -3.37 -2.21 16.12
CA GLY A 152 -2.40 -1.78 17.14
C GLY A 152 -1.45 -0.63 16.72
N PHE A 153 -1.82 0.20 15.75
CA PHE A 153 -0.93 1.25 15.25
C PHE A 153 -0.79 2.41 16.23
N CYS A 154 0.41 2.98 16.29
CA CYS A 154 0.76 4.09 17.17
C CYS A 154 1.52 5.17 16.38
N ALA A 155 1.26 6.43 16.70
CA ALA A 155 2.06 7.57 16.30
C ALA A 155 3.02 7.93 17.44
N VAL A 156 4.32 7.93 17.17
CA VAL A 156 5.37 8.24 18.16
C VAL A 156 6.16 9.47 17.69
N GLN A 157 6.38 10.43 18.59
CA GLN A 157 7.14 11.62 18.26
C GLN A 157 8.66 11.33 18.25
N GLU A 158 9.30 11.53 17.10
CA GLU A 158 10.75 11.43 16.90
C GLU A 158 11.30 12.80 16.47
N GLY A 159 11.80 13.59 17.43
CA GLY A 159 12.22 14.96 17.16
C GLY A 159 11.06 15.82 16.66
N HIS A 160 11.15 16.29 15.42
CA HIS A 160 10.12 17.08 14.74
C HIS A 160 9.08 16.24 13.99
N PHE A 161 9.31 14.93 13.83
CA PHE A 161 8.48 14.04 13.03
C PHE A 161 7.65 13.11 13.89
N TRP A 162 6.64 12.50 13.27
CA TRP A 162 5.79 11.49 13.89
C TRP A 162 5.93 10.18 13.14
N ALA A 163 6.63 9.22 13.73
CA ALA A 163 6.86 7.90 13.17
C ALA A 163 5.70 6.96 13.47
N LEU A 164 5.44 6.02 12.55
CA LEU A 164 4.48 4.95 12.76
C LEU A 164 5.15 3.76 13.45
N TYR A 165 4.46 3.25 14.47
CA TYR A 165 4.81 2.05 15.22
C TYR A 165 3.60 1.11 15.28
N PHE A 166 3.85 -0.13 15.71
CA PHE A 166 2.79 -1.09 16.03
C PHE A 166 3.04 -1.69 17.41
N ASP A 167 2.10 -1.50 18.34
CA ASP A 167 2.24 -1.94 19.73
C ASP A 167 2.01 -3.44 19.89
N VAL A 168 2.91 -4.29 19.40
CA VAL A 168 2.74 -5.76 19.37
C VAL A 168 2.34 -6.37 20.73
N GLU A 169 2.81 -5.78 21.83
CA GLU A 169 2.59 -6.27 23.20
C GLU A 169 1.37 -5.64 23.88
N ASN A 170 0.70 -4.69 23.22
CA ASN A 170 -0.43 -3.93 23.77
C ASN A 170 -0.10 -3.30 25.14
N ASN A 171 1.12 -2.78 25.28
CA ASN A 171 1.65 -2.21 26.52
C ASN A 171 2.11 -0.77 26.35
N ARG A 172 1.64 -0.09 25.29
CA ARG A 172 2.01 1.27 24.91
C ARG A 172 3.48 1.39 24.53
N LEU A 173 4.03 0.38 23.84
CA LEU A 173 5.44 0.35 23.40
C LEU A 173 6.44 0.45 24.56
N LEU A 174 6.06 -0.08 25.73
CA LEU A 174 6.95 -0.11 26.89
C LEU A 174 8.26 -0.80 26.50
N SER A 175 9.40 -0.26 26.95
CA SER A 175 10.77 -0.69 26.61
C SER A 175 11.21 -0.48 25.15
N LYS A 176 10.32 -0.07 24.24
CA LYS A 176 10.66 0.26 22.84
C LYS A 176 10.86 1.76 22.63
N VAL A 177 10.09 2.56 23.37
CA VAL A 177 10.11 4.01 23.29
C VAL A 177 10.36 4.57 24.71
N PRO A 178 11.17 5.64 24.88
CA PRO A 178 11.37 6.28 26.19
C PRO A 178 10.05 6.77 26.80
N GLU A 179 9.86 6.62 28.11
CA GLU A 179 8.58 6.87 28.81
C GLU A 179 8.02 8.29 28.60
N ASP A 180 8.88 9.30 28.47
CA ASP A 180 8.49 10.70 28.26
C ASP A 180 8.17 11.05 26.80
N THR A 181 8.31 10.10 25.88
CA THR A 181 8.08 10.33 24.46
C THR A 181 6.58 10.35 24.17
N PRO A 182 6.06 11.41 23.54
CA PRO A 182 4.66 11.44 23.13
C PRO A 182 4.30 10.30 22.19
N MET A 183 3.27 9.53 22.58
CA MET A 183 2.73 8.43 21.80
C MET A 183 1.20 8.41 21.84
N LEU A 184 0.58 8.25 20.67
CA LEU A 184 -0.87 8.12 20.50
C LEU A 184 -1.24 6.82 19.79
N GLU A 185 -2.24 6.12 20.32
CA GLU A 185 -2.94 5.04 19.62
C GLU A 185 -3.78 5.63 18.47
N ILE A 186 -3.57 5.12 17.26
CA ILE A 186 -4.23 5.61 16.05
C ILE A 186 -4.79 4.45 15.22
N GLU A 187 -5.77 4.78 14.41
CA GLU A 187 -6.28 3.93 13.35
C GLU A 187 -5.77 4.46 12.00
N LEU A 188 -5.49 3.55 11.07
CA LEU A 188 -5.03 3.90 9.72
C LEU A 188 -6.13 3.56 8.72
N GLN A 189 -6.86 4.56 8.26
CA GLN A 189 -7.91 4.41 7.27
C GLN A 189 -7.30 4.27 5.87
N ARG A 190 -7.68 3.23 5.13
CA ARG A 190 -7.28 3.09 3.73
C ARG A 190 -8.24 3.85 2.83
N ILE A 191 -7.73 4.88 2.17
CA ILE A 191 -8.49 5.71 1.23
C ILE A 191 -8.02 5.40 -0.19
N GLU A 192 -8.91 4.82 -1.01
CA GLU A 192 -8.62 4.49 -2.40
C GLU A 192 -8.19 5.72 -3.20
N MET A 193 -7.10 5.59 -3.96
CA MET A 193 -6.59 6.64 -4.82
C MET A 193 -7.45 6.73 -6.08
N ARG A 194 -7.81 7.95 -6.49
CA ARG A 194 -8.49 8.15 -7.77
C ARG A 194 -7.49 7.87 -8.90
N VAL A 195 -7.80 6.87 -9.73
CA VAL A 195 -7.06 6.66 -10.97
C VAL A 195 -7.48 7.76 -11.95
N ALA A 196 -6.53 8.61 -12.34
CA ALA A 196 -6.77 9.54 -13.44
C ALA A 196 -7.05 8.71 -14.71
N LYS A 197 -8.16 9.01 -15.40
CA LYS A 197 -8.46 8.36 -16.67
C LYS A 197 -7.28 8.65 -17.61
N PRO A 198 -6.66 7.63 -18.23
CA PRO A 198 -5.63 7.87 -19.23
C PRO A 198 -6.20 8.86 -20.24
N LEU A 199 -5.46 9.94 -20.50
CA LEU A 199 -5.84 10.86 -21.57
C LEU A 199 -5.81 10.03 -22.85
N LEU A 200 -6.99 9.73 -23.40
CA LEU A 200 -7.10 9.16 -24.73
C LEU A 200 -6.48 10.20 -25.66
N MET A 201 -5.28 9.93 -26.15
CA MET A 201 -4.73 10.71 -27.25
C MET A 201 -5.72 10.55 -28.40
N PRO A 202 -6.22 11.65 -28.99
CA PRO A 202 -7.16 11.56 -30.10
C PRO A 202 -6.53 10.71 -31.20
N GLU A 203 -7.24 9.67 -31.63
CA GLU A 203 -6.85 8.86 -32.77
C GLU A 203 -6.66 9.81 -33.94
N THR A 204 -5.43 9.89 -34.45
CA THR A 204 -5.18 10.64 -35.68
C THR A 204 -5.88 9.86 -36.78
N GLU A 205 -6.99 10.39 -37.29
CA GLU A 205 -7.68 9.81 -38.43
C GLU A 205 -6.69 9.71 -39.59
N ALA A 206 -6.30 8.47 -39.92
CA ALA A 206 -5.51 8.17 -41.09
C ALA A 206 -6.40 8.36 -42.33
N ASN A 207 -6.51 9.60 -42.81
CA ASN A 207 -6.95 9.84 -44.18
C ASN A 207 -5.81 9.42 -45.11
N GLY A 208 -6.11 8.36 -45.87
CA GLY A 208 -5.19 7.71 -46.78
C GLY A 208 -5.06 8.46 -48.09
N ASP A 209 -4.00 9.23 -48.21
CA ASP A 209 -3.60 9.87 -49.45
C ASP A 209 -2.07 9.73 -49.53
N GLY A 210 -1.61 8.70 -50.24
CA GLY A 210 -0.19 8.43 -50.39
C GLY A 210 0.49 9.50 -51.24
N GLU A 211 1.44 10.23 -50.66
CA GLU A 211 2.41 10.99 -51.42
C GLU A 211 3.82 10.72 -50.86
N LYS A 212 4.65 10.06 -51.68
CA LYS A 212 6.06 9.83 -51.41
C LYS A 212 6.82 11.14 -51.59
N ILE A 213 7.44 11.66 -50.54
CA ILE A 213 8.62 12.54 -50.67
C ILE A 213 9.65 12.09 -49.64
N GLY A 214 10.84 11.78 -50.12
CA GLY A 214 11.94 11.26 -49.32
C GLY A 214 12.71 12.31 -48.53
N ASP A 215 13.58 11.78 -47.67
CA ASP A 215 14.76 12.38 -47.04
C ASP A 215 14.61 13.59 -46.10
N LYS A 216 14.65 13.25 -44.80
CA LYS A 216 15.59 13.71 -43.76
C LYS A 216 14.89 14.06 -42.45
N LEU A 217 15.15 13.26 -41.42
CA LEU A 217 15.41 13.73 -40.05
C LEU A 217 15.95 12.54 -39.24
N GLU A 218 17.26 12.34 -39.32
CA GLU A 218 18.01 11.57 -38.32
C GLU A 218 17.97 12.33 -36.99
N ILE A 219 17.59 11.65 -35.92
CA ILE A 219 17.83 12.13 -34.55
C ILE A 219 18.99 11.30 -33.99
N PRO A 220 20.10 11.90 -33.53
CA PRO A 220 21.31 11.15 -33.17
C PRO A 220 21.16 10.45 -31.82
N LEU A 221 21.57 9.17 -31.75
CA LEU A 221 21.91 8.51 -30.49
C LEU A 221 23.09 9.24 -29.85
N LYS A 222 22.89 9.86 -28.67
CA LYS A 222 24.01 10.27 -27.82
C LYS A 222 24.63 9.02 -27.19
N SER A 223 25.84 8.70 -27.61
CA SER A 223 26.74 7.77 -26.92
C SER A 223 27.10 8.32 -25.54
N VAL A 224 26.82 7.55 -24.50
CA VAL A 224 27.29 7.83 -23.13
C VAL A 224 28.75 7.38 -23.04
N SER A 225 29.65 8.33 -22.79
CA SER A 225 31.05 8.05 -22.46
C SER A 225 31.13 7.63 -20.99
N LEU A 226 31.58 6.40 -20.74
CA LEU A 226 31.99 5.91 -19.43
C LEU A 226 33.45 6.33 -19.20
N GLU A 227 33.67 7.34 -18.37
CA GLU A 227 34.99 7.59 -17.79
C GLU A 227 35.20 6.65 -16.59
N SER A 228 36.28 5.88 -16.67
CA SER A 228 36.78 5.04 -15.57
C SER A 228 37.66 5.90 -14.65
N PRO A 229 37.73 5.64 -13.34
CA PRO A 229 38.55 6.42 -12.42
C PRO A 229 40.04 6.12 -12.62
N GLU A 230 40.86 7.17 -12.69
CA GLU A 230 42.32 7.05 -12.62
C GLU A 230 42.75 6.68 -11.20
N VAL A 231 43.68 5.74 -11.15
CA VAL A 231 44.37 5.22 -9.98
C VAL A 231 45.63 6.06 -9.79
N ASP A 232 45.78 6.64 -8.60
CA ASP A 232 47.05 6.90 -7.92
C ASP A 232 46.87 6.64 -6.41
#